data_AF-X8HXS0-F1
#
_entry.id   AF-X8HXS0-F1
#
_cell.length_a   1.000
_cell.length_b   1.000
_cell.length_c   1.000
_cell.angle_alpha   90.00
_cell.angle_beta   90.00
_cell.angle_gamma   90.00
#
_symmetry.space_group_name_H-M   'P 1'
#
loop_
_entity.id
_entity.type
_entity.pdbx_description
1 polymer ?
#
loop_
_entity_poly.entity_id
_entity_poly.type
_entity_poly.pdbx_seq_one_letter_code
_entity_poly.pdbx_strand_id
1 'polypeptide(L)'
;MIKETDGDSYEKCRSLNQNLTFEYTEKIFENADLSFCLSQKKTLGLIGEDDLYTNLALLLSDQCNHTLKVAVFEGIEKNIFKDRKEFKGSLLKQVTETFEFINLINKTEATFAGLTRKDERDYPLEAIREALLNAVVHREYSFSGSTLVNIYEDRIEFISLGGIISGLSLDSIMLGVSQSRNEKLANVFYRLHLIEAYGTGIKKIFTNYENTI
;
A
#
# COMPACT_ATOMS: atom_id res chain seq x y z
N MET A 1 5.34 -15.93 -32.66
CA MET A 1 5.60 -14.48 -32.52
C MET A 1 4.36 -13.88 -31.88
N ILE A 2 4.32 -13.84 -30.55
CA ILE A 2 3.19 -13.33 -29.77
C ILE A 2 3.52 -11.87 -29.46
N LYS A 3 2.60 -10.97 -29.77
CA LYS A 3 2.68 -9.55 -29.40
C LYS A 3 2.70 -9.47 -27.87
N GLU A 4 3.82 -9.04 -27.29
CA GLU A 4 3.86 -8.43 -25.96
C GLU A 4 3.30 -7.01 -26.08
N THR A 5 1.98 -6.90 -26.23
CA THR A 5 1.25 -5.68 -25.86
C THR A 5 0.98 -5.75 -24.36
N ASP A 6 1.14 -4.64 -23.64
CA ASP A 6 0.94 -4.49 -22.19
C ASP A 6 0.01 -5.55 -21.61
N GLY A 7 0.61 -6.49 -20.88
CA GLY A 7 -0.02 -7.72 -20.43
C GLY A 7 -1.31 -7.49 -19.65
N ASP A 8 -2.20 -8.49 -19.70
CA ASP A 8 -3.49 -8.49 -19.02
C ASP A 8 -3.37 -7.95 -17.58
N SER A 9 -3.91 -6.76 -17.35
CA SER A 9 -3.86 -6.09 -16.05
C SER A 9 -4.98 -6.64 -15.16
N TYR A 10 -4.61 -7.29 -14.05
CA TYR A 10 -5.55 -7.93 -13.13
C TYR A 10 -6.73 -7.01 -12.77
N GLU A 11 -6.46 -5.73 -12.47
CA GLU A 11 -7.46 -4.75 -12.04
C GLU A 11 -8.48 -4.38 -13.14
N LYS A 12 -8.15 -4.59 -14.42
CA LYS A 12 -9.02 -4.31 -15.57
C LYS A 12 -9.98 -5.47 -15.85
N CYS A 13 -9.65 -6.68 -15.42
CA CYS A 13 -10.50 -7.85 -15.58
C CYS A 13 -11.82 -7.72 -14.80
N ARG A 14 -12.87 -8.38 -15.29
CA ARG A 14 -14.18 -8.44 -14.61
C ARG A 14 -14.04 -9.18 -13.27
N SER A 15 -14.63 -8.61 -12.22
CA SER A 15 -14.77 -9.31 -10.93
C SER A 15 -15.77 -10.44 -11.06
N LEU A 16 -15.44 -11.62 -10.53
CA LEU A 16 -16.40 -12.72 -10.43
C LEU A 16 -17.53 -12.41 -9.44
N ASN A 17 -17.24 -11.61 -8.41
CA ASN A 17 -18.25 -11.13 -7.47
C ASN A 17 -18.79 -9.77 -7.92
N GLN A 18 -20.09 -9.71 -8.20
CA GLN A 18 -20.79 -8.47 -8.57
C GLN A 18 -21.60 -7.87 -7.40
N ASN A 19 -21.74 -8.59 -6.29
CA ASN A 19 -22.37 -8.10 -5.07
C ASN A 19 -21.31 -7.42 -4.20
N LEU A 20 -20.84 -6.25 -4.66
CA LEU A 20 -19.80 -5.47 -3.98
C LEU A 20 -20.40 -4.26 -3.23
N THR A 21 -19.94 -4.08 -1.99
CA THR A 21 -20.21 -2.89 -1.16
C THR A 21 -18.92 -2.11 -0.97
N PHE A 22 -19.03 -0.81 -0.70
CA PHE A 22 -17.88 0.10 -0.66
C PHE A 22 -17.91 1.01 0.57
N GLU A 23 -18.43 0.54 1.70
CA GLU A 23 -18.74 1.41 2.86
C GLU A 23 -17.51 2.19 3.34
N TYR A 24 -16.37 1.50 3.52
CA TYR A 24 -15.14 2.16 3.94
C TYR A 24 -14.58 3.09 2.86
N THR A 25 -14.63 2.65 1.60
CA THR A 25 -14.12 3.44 0.48
C THR A 25 -14.94 4.71 0.27
N GLU A 26 -16.26 4.63 0.35
CA GLU A 26 -17.18 5.77 0.26
C GLU A 26 -16.87 6.80 1.35
N LYS A 27 -16.63 6.35 2.58
CA LYS A 27 -16.22 7.23 3.68
C LYS A 27 -14.88 7.94 3.42
N ILE A 28 -13.89 7.25 2.84
CA ILE A 28 -12.60 7.86 2.52
C ILE A 28 -12.73 8.90 1.41
N PHE A 29 -13.55 8.62 0.39
CA PHE A 29 -13.85 9.59 -0.68
C PHE A 29 -14.59 10.81 -0.14
N GLU A 30 -15.58 10.61 0.73
CA GLU A 30 -16.31 11.70 1.40
C GLU A 30 -15.38 12.58 2.23
N ASN A 31 -14.50 11.98 3.04
CA ASN A 31 -13.52 12.72 3.84
C ASN A 31 -12.50 13.51 2.99
N ALA A 32 -12.33 13.14 1.73
CA ALA A 32 -11.46 13.85 0.77
C ALA A 32 -12.24 14.85 -0.11
N ASP A 33 -13.52 15.12 0.21
CA ASP A 33 -14.42 15.97 -0.58
C ASP A 33 -14.57 15.49 -2.05
N LEU A 34 -14.50 14.18 -2.28
CA LEU A 34 -14.63 13.56 -3.59
C LEU A 34 -15.93 12.77 -3.73
N SER A 35 -16.59 12.88 -4.88
CA SER A 35 -17.78 12.07 -5.16
C SER A 35 -17.39 10.61 -5.43
N PHE A 36 -18.24 9.66 -5.03
CA PHE A 36 -18.10 8.23 -5.35
C PHE A 36 -19.37 7.67 -6.02
N CYS A 37 -19.97 8.47 -6.89
CA CYS A 37 -21.17 8.10 -7.63
C CYS A 37 -20.88 7.18 -8.83
N LEU A 38 -21.92 6.72 -9.53
CA LEU A 38 -21.79 5.78 -10.66
C LEU A 38 -20.86 6.28 -11.77
N SER A 39 -20.96 7.55 -12.16
CA SER A 39 -20.10 8.14 -13.19
C SER A 39 -18.64 8.17 -12.74
N GLN A 40 -18.38 8.44 -11.46
CA GLN A 40 -17.03 8.40 -10.90
C GLN A 40 -16.51 6.96 -10.85
N LYS A 41 -17.32 5.98 -10.42
CA LYS A 41 -16.95 4.56 -10.43
C LYS A 41 -16.55 4.08 -11.84
N LYS A 42 -17.26 4.51 -12.88
CA LYS A 42 -16.88 4.27 -14.29
C LYS A 42 -15.56 4.97 -14.67
N THR A 43 -15.42 6.25 -14.33
CA THR A 43 -14.22 7.06 -14.64
C THR A 43 -12.96 6.49 -13.99
N LEU A 44 -13.06 6.01 -12.75
CA LEU A 44 -11.97 5.36 -12.03
C LEU A 44 -11.71 3.93 -12.52
N GLY A 45 -12.61 3.37 -13.32
CA GLY A 45 -12.52 2.02 -13.87
C GLY A 45 -12.91 0.90 -12.90
N LEU A 46 -13.66 1.22 -11.84
CA LEU A 46 -14.32 0.23 -10.98
C LEU A 46 -15.44 -0.49 -11.74
N ILE A 47 -16.10 0.21 -12.66
CA ILE A 47 -17.12 -0.37 -13.55
C ILE A 47 -16.54 -0.36 -14.96
N GLY A 48 -16.60 -1.52 -15.62
CA GLY A 48 -16.17 -1.71 -16.99
C GLY A 48 -17.14 -1.12 -18.02
N GLU A 49 -16.78 -1.23 -19.30
CA GLU A 49 -17.66 -0.82 -20.41
C GLU A 49 -18.92 -1.69 -20.52
N ASP A 50 -18.90 -2.88 -19.94
CA ASP A 50 -19.99 -3.84 -19.84
C ASP A 50 -20.94 -3.58 -18.67
N ASP A 51 -20.80 -2.45 -17.97
CA ASP A 51 -21.55 -2.07 -16.77
C ASP A 51 -21.37 -3.03 -15.58
N LEU A 52 -20.32 -3.85 -15.59
CA LEU A 52 -20.00 -4.79 -14.51
C LEU A 52 -18.78 -4.33 -13.73
N TYR A 53 -18.71 -4.73 -12.45
CA TYR A 53 -17.57 -4.44 -11.60
C TYR A 53 -16.31 -5.16 -12.08
N THR A 54 -15.20 -4.42 -12.08
CA THR A 54 -13.86 -4.93 -12.35
C THR A 54 -13.21 -5.45 -11.07
N ASN A 55 -12.06 -6.11 -11.19
CA ASN A 55 -11.26 -6.49 -10.04
C ASN A 55 -10.74 -5.26 -9.27
N LEU A 56 -10.55 -4.10 -9.90
CA LEU A 56 -10.29 -2.85 -9.16
C LEU A 56 -11.40 -2.57 -8.14
N ALA A 57 -12.66 -2.76 -8.54
CA ALA A 57 -13.78 -2.63 -7.62
C ALA A 57 -13.72 -3.66 -6.50
N LEU A 58 -13.37 -4.93 -6.80
CA LEU A 58 -13.16 -5.94 -5.77
C LEU A 58 -12.06 -5.55 -4.78
N LEU A 59 -10.96 -4.97 -5.24
CA LEU A 59 -9.87 -4.51 -4.36
C LEU A 59 -10.29 -3.35 -3.44
N LEU A 60 -11.19 -2.49 -3.92
CA LEU A 60 -11.72 -1.35 -3.18
C LEU A 60 -13.03 -1.66 -2.42
N SER A 61 -13.55 -2.88 -2.52
CA SER A 61 -14.79 -3.27 -1.85
C SER A 61 -14.55 -3.90 -0.47
N ASP A 62 -15.60 -3.98 0.33
CA ASP A 62 -15.58 -4.67 1.62
C ASP A 62 -15.37 -6.19 1.46
N GLN A 63 -15.60 -6.73 0.26
CA GLN A 63 -15.43 -8.14 -0.11
C GLN A 63 -14.04 -8.46 -0.69
N CYS A 64 -13.09 -7.53 -0.65
CA CYS A 64 -11.71 -7.81 -1.03
C CYS A 64 -11.18 -9.03 -0.27
N ASN A 65 -10.73 -10.04 -1.02
CA ASN A 65 -10.28 -11.32 -0.49
C ASN A 65 -8.77 -11.37 -0.22
N HIS A 66 -8.01 -10.37 -0.69
CA HIS A 66 -6.60 -10.22 -0.35
C HIS A 66 -6.47 -9.68 1.07
N THR A 67 -5.38 -10.04 1.74
CA THR A 67 -5.14 -9.61 3.12
C THR A 67 -3.75 -9.04 3.29
N LEU A 68 -3.60 -8.19 4.30
CA LEU A 68 -2.33 -7.68 4.78
C LEU A 68 -2.08 -8.27 6.17
N LYS A 69 -0.93 -8.89 6.38
CA LYS A 69 -0.56 -9.48 7.67
C LYS A 69 0.64 -8.75 8.24
N VAL A 70 0.54 -8.36 9.50
CA VAL A 70 1.66 -7.84 10.27
C VAL A 70 2.08 -8.92 11.27
N ALA A 71 3.38 -9.17 11.36
CA ALA A 71 3.99 -10.02 12.37
C ALA A 71 5.09 -9.24 13.09
N VAL A 72 5.02 -9.21 14.43
CA VAL A 72 6.04 -8.60 15.29
C VAL A 72 6.88 -9.71 15.88
N PHE A 73 8.20 -9.63 15.72
CA PHE A 73 9.14 -10.64 16.18
C PHE A 73 9.92 -10.16 17.41
N GLU A 74 10.39 -11.12 18.20
CA GLU A 74 11.42 -10.88 19.22
C GLU A 74 12.81 -10.92 18.59
N GLY A 75 13.63 -9.91 18.89
CA GLY A 75 14.96 -9.78 18.30
C GLY A 75 14.94 -9.48 16.80
N ILE A 76 15.98 -9.96 16.13
CA ILE A 76 16.26 -9.69 14.70
C ILE A 76 15.96 -10.88 13.78
N GLU A 77 15.59 -12.03 14.37
CA GLU A 77 15.34 -13.30 13.68
C GLU A 77 13.84 -13.64 13.58
N LYS A 78 13.47 -14.42 12.56
CA LYS A 78 12.09 -14.89 12.30
C LYS A 78 11.68 -16.09 13.17
N ASN A 79 12.00 -16.06 14.46
CA ASN A 79 11.82 -17.22 15.34
C ASN A 79 10.60 -17.11 16.26
N ILE A 80 10.53 -16.05 17.07
CA ILE A 80 9.53 -15.90 18.14
C ILE A 80 8.57 -14.76 17.77
N PHE A 81 7.28 -15.07 17.63
CA PHE A 81 6.24 -14.08 17.40
C PHE A 81 5.84 -13.41 18.72
N LYS A 82 5.99 -12.09 18.81
CA LYS A 82 5.44 -11.26 19.90
C LYS A 82 3.97 -10.93 19.67
N ASP A 83 3.61 -10.59 18.44
CA ASP A 83 2.23 -10.26 18.05
C ASP A 83 1.99 -10.56 16.56
N ARG A 84 0.73 -10.73 16.18
CA ARG A 84 0.30 -10.89 14.80
C ARG A 84 -1.08 -10.30 14.57
N LYS A 85 -1.26 -9.62 13.45
CA LYS A 85 -2.56 -9.08 13.05
C LYS A 85 -2.79 -9.28 11.56
N GLU A 86 -4.00 -9.67 11.20
CA GLU A 86 -4.45 -9.78 9.81
C GLU A 86 -5.53 -8.73 9.54
N PHE A 87 -5.32 -7.95 8.49
CA PHE A 87 -6.22 -6.89 8.05
C PHE A 87 -6.96 -7.35 6.78
N LYS A 88 -8.27 -7.10 6.77
CA LYS A 88 -9.22 -7.53 5.73
C LYS A 88 -10.20 -6.40 5.39
N GLY A 89 -10.94 -6.57 4.30
CA GLY A 89 -11.82 -5.55 3.72
C GLY A 89 -11.09 -4.76 2.62
N SER A 90 -11.60 -3.59 2.24
CA SER A 90 -11.02 -2.82 1.14
C SER A 90 -9.53 -2.50 1.37
N LEU A 91 -8.75 -2.37 0.30
CA LEU A 91 -7.33 -2.02 0.42
C LEU A 91 -7.10 -0.70 1.17
N LEU A 92 -8.01 0.26 1.05
CA LEU A 92 -7.96 1.51 1.81
C LEU A 92 -8.06 1.24 3.31
N LYS A 93 -8.99 0.37 3.72
CA LYS A 93 -9.12 -0.04 5.12
C LYS A 93 -7.88 -0.77 5.61
N GLN A 94 -7.37 -1.71 4.82
CA GLN A 94 -6.18 -2.47 5.17
C GLN A 94 -4.96 -1.56 5.37
N VAL A 95 -4.72 -0.60 4.47
CA VAL A 95 -3.61 0.36 4.59
C VAL A 95 -3.76 1.23 5.83
N THR A 96 -4.94 1.83 6.05
CA THR A 96 -5.16 2.71 7.22
C THR A 96 -4.96 1.96 8.53
N GLU A 97 -5.63 0.82 8.70
CA GLU A 97 -5.55 0.05 9.95
C GLU A 97 -4.15 -0.53 10.18
N THR A 98 -3.43 -0.88 9.12
CA THR A 98 -2.04 -1.34 9.21
C THR A 98 -1.13 -0.20 9.63
N PHE A 99 -1.26 0.97 9.00
CA PHE A 99 -0.45 2.15 9.35
C PHE A 99 -0.67 2.55 10.81
N GLU A 100 -1.92 2.59 11.28
CA GLU A 100 -2.26 2.87 12.68
C GLU A 100 -1.64 1.83 13.63
N PHE A 101 -1.70 0.55 13.27
CA PHE A 101 -1.07 -0.51 14.06
C PHE A 101 0.45 -0.35 14.14
N ILE A 102 1.12 -0.08 13.01
CA ILE A 102 2.57 0.18 12.99
C ILE A 102 2.90 1.42 13.82
N ASN A 103 2.13 2.51 13.71
CA ASN A 103 2.35 3.72 14.48
C ASN A 103 2.18 3.53 16.00
N LEU A 104 1.30 2.62 16.42
CA LEU A 104 1.12 2.28 17.83
C LEU A 104 2.33 1.54 18.42
N ILE A 105 2.98 0.68 17.63
CA ILE A 105 4.14 -0.11 18.06
C ILE A 105 5.48 0.57 17.78
N ASN A 106 5.53 1.55 16.88
CA ASN A 106 6.70 2.39 16.61
C ASN A 106 6.98 3.24 17.85
N LYS A 107 7.89 2.78 18.71
CA LYS A 107 8.06 3.38 20.04
C LYS A 107 8.58 4.79 19.90
N THR A 108 8.32 5.59 20.92
CA THR A 108 8.96 6.88 21.10
C THR A 108 10.03 6.71 22.17
N GLU A 109 11.29 6.77 21.78
CA GLU A 109 12.40 6.91 22.73
C GLU A 109 12.56 8.37 23.13
N ALA A 110 12.67 8.61 24.44
CA ALA A 110 12.99 9.92 24.98
C ALA A 110 14.50 10.01 25.19
N THR A 111 15.19 10.73 24.32
CA THR A 111 16.60 11.08 24.48
C THR A 111 16.74 12.47 25.09
N PHE A 112 17.91 12.80 25.64
CA PHE A 112 18.18 14.12 26.22
C PHE A 112 19.36 14.76 25.48
N ALA A 113 19.13 15.95 24.93
CA ALA A 113 20.17 16.83 24.41
C ALA A 113 20.37 17.99 25.39
N GLY A 114 21.34 17.84 26.31
CA GLY A 114 21.55 18.79 27.40
C GLY A 114 20.36 18.80 28.38
N LEU A 115 19.72 19.95 28.56
CA LEU A 115 18.52 20.10 29.40
C LEU A 115 17.21 19.83 28.66
N THR A 116 17.26 19.57 27.35
CA THR A 116 16.07 19.43 26.50
C THR A 116 15.81 17.95 26.20
N ARG A 117 14.59 17.50 26.53
CA ARG A 117 14.10 16.18 26.12
C ARG A 117 13.75 16.22 24.63
N LYS A 118 14.22 15.21 23.88
CA LYS A 118 13.88 14.96 22.48
C LYS A 118 13.15 13.61 22.43
N ASP A 119 11.93 13.62 21.93
CA ASP A 119 11.16 12.40 21.73
C ASP A 119 11.30 12.00 20.26
N GLU A 120 11.95 10.86 20.01
CA GLU A 120 12.19 10.33 18.66
C GLU A 120 11.50 8.99 18.47
N ARG A 121 10.91 8.80 17.29
CA ARG A 121 10.32 7.52 16.91
C ARG A 121 11.41 6.59 16.38
N ASP A 122 11.29 5.30 16.64
CA ASP A 122 12.22 4.28 16.12
C ASP A 122 12.34 4.35 14.59
N TYR A 123 11.21 4.64 13.91
CA TYR A 123 11.14 4.76 12.47
C TYR A 123 10.41 6.03 12.02
N PRO A 124 10.90 6.76 10.98
CA PRO A 124 10.19 7.89 10.41
C PRO A 124 8.82 7.48 9.86
N LEU A 125 7.76 8.19 10.28
CA LEU A 125 6.38 7.86 9.86
C LEU A 125 6.18 7.98 8.35
N GLU A 126 6.84 8.94 7.71
CA GLU A 126 6.78 9.11 6.25
C GLU A 126 7.41 7.93 5.51
N ALA A 127 8.50 7.36 6.03
CA ALA A 127 9.13 6.18 5.44
C ALA A 127 8.21 4.95 5.55
N ILE A 128 7.57 4.74 6.71
CA ILE A 128 6.58 3.69 6.92
C ILE A 128 5.41 3.87 5.96
N ARG A 129 4.85 5.08 5.88
CA ARG A 129 3.70 5.42 5.01
C ARG A 129 4.02 5.07 3.56
N GLU A 130 5.16 5.54 3.07
CA GLU A 130 5.59 5.35 1.69
C GLU A 130 5.87 3.88 1.35
N ALA A 131 6.58 3.15 2.23
CA ALA A 131 6.86 1.74 2.03
C ALA A 131 5.58 0.88 2.03
N LEU A 132 4.64 1.17 2.94
CA LEU A 132 3.35 0.47 3.02
C LEU A 132 2.51 0.70 1.76
N LEU A 133 2.38 1.95 1.32
CA LEU A 133 1.62 2.31 0.12
C LEU A 133 2.24 1.68 -1.13
N ASN A 134 3.57 1.70 -1.25
CA ASN A 134 4.26 1.06 -2.37
C ASN A 134 4.04 -0.45 -2.38
N ALA A 135 4.08 -1.11 -1.22
CA ALA A 135 3.83 -2.54 -1.10
C ALA A 135 2.40 -2.94 -1.52
N VAL A 136 1.41 -2.06 -1.35
CA VAL A 136 0.03 -2.29 -1.76
C VAL A 136 -0.18 -1.94 -3.24
N VAL A 137 0.19 -0.73 -3.66
CA VAL A 137 -0.08 -0.22 -5.02
C VAL A 137 0.66 -1.01 -6.09
N HIS A 138 1.89 -1.48 -5.82
CA HIS A 138 2.71 -2.20 -6.82
C HIS A 138 2.62 -3.73 -6.73
N ARG A 139 1.76 -4.27 -5.85
CA ARG A 139 1.56 -5.72 -5.69
C ARG A 139 0.95 -6.37 -6.93
N GLU A 140 1.38 -7.59 -7.23
CA GLU A 140 0.73 -8.46 -8.22
C GLU A 140 -0.51 -9.16 -7.61
N TYR A 141 -1.70 -8.67 -7.98
CA TYR A 141 -2.97 -9.12 -7.44
C TYR A 141 -3.53 -10.41 -8.05
N SER A 142 -2.95 -10.90 -9.16
CA SER A 142 -3.28 -12.24 -9.67
C SER A 142 -2.90 -13.38 -8.71
N PHE A 143 -1.98 -13.14 -7.77
CA PHE A 143 -1.63 -14.09 -6.72
C PHE A 143 -2.45 -13.89 -5.44
N SER A 144 -2.75 -14.98 -4.74
CA SER A 144 -3.59 -14.97 -3.53
C SER A 144 -2.84 -14.68 -2.23
N GLY A 145 -1.51 -14.81 -2.18
CA GLY A 145 -0.74 -14.67 -0.94
C GLY A 145 -0.77 -13.25 -0.35
N SER A 146 -0.86 -13.11 0.96
CA SER A 146 -0.97 -11.81 1.64
C SER A 146 0.23 -10.88 1.39
N THR A 147 0.01 -9.57 1.45
CA THR A 147 1.10 -8.62 1.72
C THR A 147 1.56 -8.84 3.16
N LEU A 148 2.87 -8.92 3.38
CA LEU A 148 3.44 -9.15 4.71
C LEU A 148 4.21 -7.91 5.17
N VAL A 149 4.02 -7.56 6.43
CA VAL A 149 4.85 -6.59 7.14
C VAL A 149 5.46 -7.30 8.33
N ASN A 150 6.78 -7.48 8.31
CA ASN A 150 7.49 -8.08 9.43
C ASN A 150 8.22 -7.00 10.21
N ILE A 151 8.08 -6.98 11.52
CA ILE A 151 8.63 -5.95 12.38
C ILE A 151 9.59 -6.62 13.36
N TYR A 152 10.84 -6.17 13.32
CA TYR A 152 11.94 -6.61 14.16
C TYR A 152 12.37 -5.47 15.07
N GLU A 153 13.29 -5.77 15.98
CA GLU A 153 13.90 -4.76 16.84
C GLU A 153 14.78 -3.76 16.06
N ASP A 154 15.29 -4.12 14.89
CA ASP A 154 16.22 -3.30 14.08
C ASP A 154 15.68 -2.84 12.72
N ARG A 155 14.55 -3.42 12.24
CA ARG A 155 13.98 -3.08 10.93
C ARG A 155 12.50 -3.41 10.80
N ILE A 156 11.88 -2.84 9.77
CA ILE A 156 10.58 -3.26 9.25
C ILE A 156 10.76 -3.74 7.81
N GLU A 157 10.26 -4.93 7.49
CA GLU A 157 10.25 -5.50 6.14
C GLU A 157 8.83 -5.41 5.56
N PHE A 158 8.67 -4.71 4.44
CA PHE A 158 7.44 -4.71 3.64
C PHE A 158 7.61 -5.64 2.44
N ILE A 159 6.77 -6.68 2.36
CA ILE A 159 6.91 -7.75 1.36
C ILE A 159 5.60 -7.89 0.59
N SER A 160 5.68 -7.73 -0.73
CA SER A 160 4.57 -7.93 -1.66
C SER A 160 4.96 -8.87 -2.80
N LEU A 161 3.95 -9.50 -3.42
CA LEU A 161 4.13 -10.41 -4.55
C LEU A 161 4.31 -9.64 -5.86
N GLY A 162 5.01 -10.22 -6.82
CA GLY A 162 5.10 -9.73 -8.21
C GLY A 162 6.48 -9.29 -8.67
N GLY A 163 7.39 -8.98 -7.75
CA GLY A 163 8.73 -8.50 -8.09
C GLY A 163 8.73 -7.22 -8.92
N ILE A 164 9.91 -6.86 -9.43
CA ILE A 164 10.10 -5.69 -10.29
C ILE A 164 9.43 -5.95 -11.65
N ILE A 165 8.74 -4.94 -12.18
CA ILE A 165 8.10 -5.01 -13.50
C ILE A 165 9.17 -5.27 -14.57
N SER A 166 8.88 -6.16 -15.52
CA SER A 166 9.80 -6.49 -16.60
C SER A 166 10.20 -5.22 -17.36
N GLY A 167 11.51 -5.04 -17.59
CA GLY A 167 12.06 -3.84 -18.23
C GLY A 167 12.47 -2.73 -17.26
N LEU A 168 12.14 -2.82 -15.96
CA LEU A 168 12.70 -1.95 -14.92
C LEU A 168 13.85 -2.63 -14.18
N SER A 169 14.91 -1.86 -13.91
CA SER A 169 16.00 -2.25 -13.02
C SER A 169 15.91 -1.53 -11.68
N LEU A 170 16.54 -2.09 -10.64
CA LEU A 170 16.66 -1.42 -9.34
C LEU A 170 17.29 -0.03 -9.48
N ASP A 171 18.37 0.09 -10.25
CA ASP A 171 19.03 1.37 -10.50
C ASP A 171 18.07 2.41 -11.10
N SER A 172 17.22 2.00 -12.04
CA SER A 172 16.22 2.88 -12.64
C SER A 172 15.21 3.38 -11.62
N ILE A 173 14.74 2.48 -10.75
CA ILE A 173 13.80 2.82 -9.68
C ILE A 173 14.46 3.80 -8.69
N MET A 174 15.72 3.57 -8.32
CA MET A 174 16.49 4.46 -7.44
C MET A 174 16.70 5.85 -8.06
N LEU A 175 16.81 5.95 -9.39
CA LEU A 175 16.85 7.23 -10.11
C LEU A 175 15.49 7.96 -10.15
N GLY A 176 14.40 7.28 -9.79
CA GLY A 176 13.04 7.81 -9.73
C GLY A 176 12.16 7.38 -10.89
N VAL A 177 12.58 6.39 -11.70
CA VAL A 177 11.70 5.79 -12.70
C VAL A 177 10.64 4.97 -11.99
N SER A 178 9.37 5.34 -12.15
CA SER A 178 8.25 4.63 -11.55
C SER A 178 7.27 4.20 -12.63
N GLN A 179 6.94 2.91 -12.64
CA GLN A 179 5.87 2.35 -13.44
C GLN A 179 4.93 1.61 -12.49
N SER A 180 3.64 1.93 -12.55
CA SER A 180 2.65 1.22 -11.75
C SER A 180 2.20 -0.05 -12.45
N ARG A 181 2.16 -1.16 -11.71
CA ARG A 181 1.54 -2.40 -12.15
C ARG A 181 0.01 -2.30 -12.16
N ASN A 182 -0.53 -1.54 -11.21
CA ASN A 182 -1.96 -1.29 -11.03
C ASN A 182 -2.21 0.21 -11.24
N GLU A 183 -2.28 0.64 -12.50
CA GLU A 183 -2.40 2.05 -12.90
C GLU A 183 -3.67 2.70 -12.37
N LYS A 184 -4.80 1.99 -12.41
CA LYS A 184 -6.09 2.50 -11.94
C LYS A 184 -6.13 2.55 -10.41
N LEU A 185 -5.59 1.54 -9.73
CA LEU A 185 -5.42 1.57 -8.28
C LEU A 185 -4.53 2.74 -7.85
N ALA A 186 -3.38 2.93 -8.51
CA ALA A 186 -2.50 4.07 -8.27
C ALA A 186 -3.22 5.40 -8.49
N ASN A 187 -4.01 5.53 -9.57
CA ASN A 187 -4.81 6.73 -9.85
C ASN A 187 -5.84 7.01 -8.73
N VAL A 188 -6.49 5.98 -8.18
CA VAL A 188 -7.37 6.14 -7.02
C VAL A 188 -6.60 6.68 -5.82
N PHE A 189 -5.47 6.07 -5.48
CA PHE A 189 -4.64 6.49 -4.35
C PHE A 189 -4.07 7.91 -4.54
N TYR A 190 -3.71 8.27 -5.77
CA TYR A 190 -3.24 9.61 -6.12
C TYR A 190 -4.34 10.66 -5.94
N ARG A 191 -5.57 10.38 -6.39
CA ARG A 191 -6.73 11.27 -6.21
C ARG A 191 -7.10 11.45 -4.75
N LEU A 192 -6.91 10.42 -3.94
CA LEU A 192 -7.10 10.48 -2.49
C LEU A 192 -5.90 11.13 -1.75
N HIS A 193 -4.93 11.68 -2.48
CA HIS A 193 -3.71 12.30 -1.92
C HIS A 193 -2.88 11.36 -1.04
N LEU A 194 -3.00 10.04 -1.24
CA LEU A 194 -2.23 9.05 -0.50
C LEU A 194 -0.84 8.84 -1.09
N ILE A 195 -0.69 8.96 -2.42
CA ILE A 195 0.60 8.80 -3.13
C ILE A 195 0.88 9.99 -4.04
N GLU A 196 2.15 10.14 -4.42
CA GLU A 196 2.61 11.07 -5.45
C GLU A 196 2.93 10.36 -6.77
N ALA A 197 2.81 11.07 -7.89
CA ALA A 197 3.08 10.54 -9.23
C ALA A 197 4.47 10.91 -9.81
N TYR A 198 5.41 11.38 -8.97
CA TYR A 198 6.70 11.94 -9.42
C TYR A 198 7.91 10.99 -9.23
N GLY A 199 7.69 9.72 -8.86
CA GLY A 199 8.79 8.77 -8.64
C GLY A 199 9.72 9.14 -7.48
N THR A 200 9.24 9.98 -6.56
CA THR A 200 9.97 10.52 -5.41
C THR A 200 9.96 9.58 -4.20
N GLY A 201 9.05 8.59 -4.18
CA GLY A 201 8.75 7.76 -3.02
C GLY A 201 9.98 7.09 -2.40
N ILE A 202 10.75 6.35 -3.19
CA ILE A 202 11.95 5.65 -2.68
C ILE A 202 12.98 6.65 -2.13
N LYS A 203 13.23 7.76 -2.82
CA LYS A 203 14.16 8.79 -2.35
C LYS A 203 13.69 9.40 -1.03
N LYS A 204 12.38 9.65 -0.87
CA LYS A 204 11.81 10.14 0.39
C LYS A 204 12.06 9.17 1.54
N ILE A 205 11.98 7.86 1.32
CA ILE A 205 12.30 6.87 2.36
C ILE A 205 13.73 7.12 2.85
N PHE A 206 14.72 7.13 1.94
CA PHE A 206 16.13 7.32 2.32
C PHE A 206 16.40 8.67 3.00
N THR A 207 15.89 9.77 2.43
CA THR A 207 16.08 11.12 3.00
C THR A 207 15.47 11.25 4.40
N ASN A 208 14.36 10.56 4.70
CA ASN A 208 13.80 10.60 6.05
C ASN A 208 14.71 9.93 7.09
N TYR A 209 15.42 8.85 6.74
CA TYR A 209 16.38 8.21 7.64
C TYR A 209 17.66 9.03 7.83
N GLU A 210 18.13 9.74 6.79
CA GLU A 210 19.29 10.65 6.92
C GLU A 210 19.05 11.80 7.92
N ASN A 211 17.79 12.19 8.10
CA ASN A 211 17.40 13.28 9.00
C ASN A 211 17.03 12.83 10.43
N THR A 212 17.15 11.54 10.72
CA THR A 212 16.96 11.00 12.08
C THR A 212 18.34 10.92 12.74
N ILE A 213 18.65 11.87 13.64
CA ILE A 213 19.98 12.03 14.31
C ILE A 213 19.81 11.99 15.82
#